data_AF-A0A6A2YP84-F1
#
_entry.id   AF-A0A6A2YP84-F1
#
_cell.length_a   1.000
_cell.length_b   1.000
_cell.length_c   1.000
_cell.angle_alpha   90.00
_cell.angle_beta   90.00
_cell.angle_gamma   90.00
#
_symmetry.space_group_name_H-M   'P 1'
#
loop_
_entity.id
_entity.type
_entity.pdbx_description
1 polymer ?
#
loop_
_entity_poly.entity_id
_entity_poly.type
_entity_poly.pdbx_seq_one_letter_code
_entity_poly.pdbx_strand_id
1 'polypeptide(L)'
;MALGRTFQESFQKAVRSLECGYSGWGCAEIKNLTGIGINVEQHLLSRSLSDLTKDEFYECESDPTGKKKVLILGGGPNRIGQGIEFDYCCCHTSFALQVAGFETIMMNSNPETVSTDYDTSDRLYFEPLTVEDVLNVIDLEKPDGIIVQFGGQTPLKLALPIQHYLDKHRPLAASGAGLVRIWGVKIEQPKGGIAKSEDDALAIAKDIGYPVVVRPSYVLGGRAMEIVYNDDKLVTYLENAVEVDPERPVLVDKYLSDAIEIDVDALADSHGNVVIGGIMEHIEQAGVHSGDSACSIPTQTITSSCLNTIRSWTTELAKRLNVCGLMNCQYAITASGDSKHVSVKEAVLPFEKFQGCDVLLGPEMKSTGEVMGIDFEFAIAFAKAQIAAGQRLPLSGMVFLSLNDLTKPYLERIAKAFLGLGFHIVSTSGTAHFLELKGIPVERVLKLHEGRPHAGDMVANGQIQLMVITSSFDALDQIDGRQLRRMALAYKVPIITTVDGALASAEAIRSLKSSTINMIALQDFFDTETGEGQSKNLLSTTSSL
;
A
#
# COMPACT_ATOMS: atom_id res chain seq x y z
N MET A 1 -8.97 -14.85 -29.88
CA MET A 1 -9.78 -15.31 -28.73
C MET A 1 -11.17 -15.58 -29.27
N ALA A 2 -11.75 -16.77 -29.05
CA ALA A 2 -13.06 -17.12 -29.59
C ALA A 2 -14.00 -17.48 -28.43
N LEU A 3 -15.09 -16.74 -28.29
CA LEU A 3 -16.04 -16.87 -27.19
C LEU A 3 -17.33 -17.57 -27.67
N GLY A 4 -17.75 -18.57 -26.90
CA GLY A 4 -18.97 -19.34 -27.12
C GLY A 4 -19.53 -19.78 -25.77
N ARG A 5 -20.83 -20.08 -25.74
CA ARG A 5 -21.56 -20.41 -24.51
C ARG A 5 -21.13 -21.75 -23.91
N THR A 6 -20.44 -22.55 -24.71
CA THR A 6 -19.85 -23.82 -24.33
C THR A 6 -18.43 -23.93 -24.87
N PHE A 7 -17.66 -24.87 -24.30
CA PHE A 7 -16.33 -25.18 -24.77
C PHE A 7 -16.34 -25.64 -26.24
N GLN A 8 -17.27 -26.51 -26.64
CA GLN A 8 -17.40 -26.98 -28.01
C GLN A 8 -17.66 -25.83 -28.99
N GLU A 9 -18.50 -24.86 -28.62
CA GLU A 9 -18.81 -23.70 -29.46
C GLU A 9 -17.60 -22.75 -29.59
N SER A 10 -16.92 -22.48 -28.48
CA SER A 10 -15.71 -21.65 -28.44
C SER A 10 -14.59 -22.27 -29.29
N PHE A 11 -14.41 -23.59 -29.17
CA PHE A 11 -13.42 -24.35 -29.91
C PHE A 11 -13.74 -24.39 -31.41
N GLN A 12 -15.00 -24.61 -31.79
CA GLN A 12 -15.41 -24.63 -33.20
C GLN A 12 -15.24 -23.26 -33.87
N LYS A 13 -15.53 -22.16 -33.15
CA LYS A 13 -15.27 -20.78 -33.61
C LYS A 13 -13.77 -20.50 -33.75
N ALA A 14 -12.95 -20.96 -32.80
CA ALA A 14 -11.50 -20.83 -32.86
C ALA A 14 -10.90 -21.55 -34.08
N VAL A 15 -11.31 -22.80 -34.31
CA VAL A 15 -10.83 -23.61 -35.44
C VAL A 15 -11.24 -22.99 -36.78
N ARG A 16 -12.49 -22.52 -36.91
CA ARG A 16 -12.94 -21.85 -38.14
C ARG A 16 -12.22 -20.53 -38.43
N SER A 17 -11.88 -19.78 -37.37
CA SER A 17 -11.10 -18.55 -37.49
C SER A 17 -9.69 -18.82 -38.03
N LEU A 18 -9.08 -19.93 -37.61
CA LEU A 18 -7.78 -20.39 -38.12
C LEU A 18 -7.84 -20.89 -39.56
N GLU A 19 -8.92 -21.57 -39.96
CA GLU A 19 -9.11 -22.06 -41.34
C GLU A 19 -9.40 -20.94 -42.34
N CYS A 20 -10.18 -19.93 -41.94
CA CYS A 20 -10.64 -18.87 -42.83
C CYS A 20 -9.77 -17.59 -42.78
N GLY A 21 -8.82 -17.51 -41.84
CA GLY A 21 -7.89 -16.37 -41.71
C GLY A 21 -8.51 -15.06 -41.18
N TYR A 22 -9.68 -15.11 -40.55
CA TYR A 22 -10.37 -13.93 -40.01
C TYR A 22 -10.18 -13.81 -38.49
N SER A 23 -9.84 -12.61 -38.02
CA SER A 23 -9.53 -12.33 -36.60
C SER A 23 -10.74 -12.38 -35.64
N GLY A 24 -11.96 -12.49 -36.17
CA GLY A 24 -13.20 -12.51 -35.37
C GLY A 24 -13.72 -11.15 -34.88
N TRP A 25 -13.06 -10.05 -35.23
CA TRP A 25 -13.39 -8.69 -34.78
C TRP A 25 -13.97 -7.76 -35.86
N GLY A 26 -14.18 -8.26 -37.08
CA GLY A 26 -14.70 -7.45 -38.20
C GLY A 26 -16.20 -7.67 -38.44
N CYS A 27 -17.00 -6.60 -38.39
CA CYS A 27 -18.38 -6.58 -38.87
C CYS A 27 -18.41 -6.56 -40.42
N ALA A 28 -18.22 -7.72 -41.06
CA ALA A 28 -18.47 -7.88 -42.49
C ALA A 28 -19.83 -8.54 -42.74
N GLU A 29 -20.51 -8.16 -43.83
CA GLU A 29 -21.78 -8.78 -44.25
C GLU A 29 -21.64 -10.29 -44.42
N ILE A 30 -22.52 -11.03 -43.76
CA ILE A 30 -22.61 -12.49 -43.84
C ILE A 30 -23.00 -12.86 -45.28
N LYS A 31 -22.06 -13.43 -46.05
CA LYS A 31 -22.42 -14.10 -47.31
C LYS A 31 -23.25 -15.34 -46.99
N ASN A 32 -24.48 -15.37 -47.51
CA ASN A 32 -25.39 -16.51 -47.45
C ASN A 32 -24.70 -17.81 -47.87
N LEU A 33 -24.79 -18.82 -47.01
CA LEU A 33 -24.31 -20.18 -47.25
C LEU A 33 -25.24 -20.92 -48.22
N THR A 34 -25.13 -20.67 -49.51
CA THR A 34 -25.67 -21.57 -50.55
C THR A 34 -24.55 -22.53 -50.98
N GLY A 35 -24.41 -23.66 -50.28
CA GLY A 35 -23.38 -24.64 -50.65
C GLY A 35 -23.32 -25.94 -49.86
N ILE A 36 -24.14 -26.13 -48.83
CA ILE A 36 -24.21 -27.41 -48.11
C ILE A 36 -25.67 -27.83 -48.14
N GLY A 37 -25.97 -28.92 -48.83
CA GLY A 37 -27.31 -29.47 -49.04
C GLY A 37 -27.96 -29.98 -47.76
N ILE A 38 -28.32 -29.07 -46.86
CA ILE A 38 -29.25 -29.29 -45.77
C ILE A 38 -30.49 -28.46 -46.12
N ASN A 39 -31.56 -29.16 -46.46
CA ASN A 39 -32.83 -28.57 -46.86
C ASN A 39 -33.56 -28.05 -45.61
N VAL A 40 -33.31 -26.79 -45.24
CA VAL A 40 -33.95 -26.11 -44.09
C VAL A 40 -35.31 -25.49 -44.49
N GLU A 41 -35.68 -25.53 -45.77
CA GLU A 41 -36.90 -24.87 -46.29
C GLU A 41 -38.23 -25.56 -45.94
N GLN A 42 -38.24 -26.74 -45.30
CA GLN A 42 -39.49 -27.43 -44.95
C GLN A 42 -39.98 -27.25 -43.50
N HIS A 43 -39.30 -26.46 -42.65
CA HIS A 43 -39.75 -26.29 -41.26
C HIS A 43 -40.02 -24.87 -40.77
N LEU A 44 -39.86 -23.84 -41.61
CA LEU A 44 -40.09 -22.45 -41.16
C LEU A 44 -41.03 -21.61 -42.04
N LEU A 45 -41.63 -22.17 -43.09
CA LEU A 45 -42.63 -21.47 -43.90
C LEU A 45 -44.06 -21.82 -43.47
N SER A 46 -44.46 -21.39 -42.28
CA SER A 46 -45.89 -21.32 -41.93
C SER A 46 -46.28 -20.14 -41.04
N ARG A 47 -45.45 -19.09 -40.94
CA ARG A 47 -45.87 -17.83 -40.30
C ARG A 47 -45.63 -16.66 -41.24
N SER A 48 -46.72 -15.96 -41.54
CA SER A 48 -46.72 -14.73 -42.31
C SER A 48 -45.91 -13.67 -41.58
N LEU A 49 -45.07 -12.92 -42.30
CA LEU A 49 -44.29 -11.77 -41.82
C LEU A 49 -45.15 -10.65 -41.19
N SER A 50 -46.49 -10.78 -41.22
CA SER A 50 -47.44 -9.89 -40.56
C SER A 50 -47.63 -10.15 -39.06
N ASP A 51 -47.14 -11.27 -38.52
CA ASP A 51 -47.42 -11.70 -37.14
C ASP A 51 -46.30 -11.37 -36.14
N LEU A 52 -45.21 -10.74 -36.58
CA LEU A 52 -44.11 -10.33 -35.71
C LEU A 52 -44.40 -8.95 -35.13
N THR A 53 -44.96 -8.92 -33.91
CA THR A 53 -45.04 -7.69 -33.10
C THR A 53 -43.63 -7.24 -32.73
N LYS A 54 -43.46 -5.93 -32.61
CA LYS A 54 -42.22 -5.17 -32.33
C LYS A 54 -41.44 -5.56 -31.07
N ASP A 55 -41.72 -6.68 -30.40
CA ASP A 55 -41.20 -7.02 -29.07
C ASP A 55 -40.23 -8.23 -29.04
N GLU A 56 -39.84 -8.79 -30.19
CA GLU A 56 -38.76 -9.80 -30.26
C GLU A 56 -37.40 -9.15 -30.63
N PHE A 57 -37.06 -8.02 -29.99
CA PHE A 57 -35.78 -7.33 -30.18
C PHE A 57 -34.64 -8.06 -29.47
N TYR A 58 -33.46 -8.04 -30.09
CA TYR A 58 -32.18 -8.32 -29.46
C TYR A 58 -32.07 -7.55 -28.13
N GLU A 59 -32.04 -8.26 -27.00
CA GLU A 59 -31.72 -7.69 -25.70
C GLU A 59 -30.23 -7.31 -25.69
N CYS A 60 -29.94 -6.02 -25.64
CA CYS A 60 -28.60 -5.49 -25.44
C CYS A 60 -28.35 -5.43 -23.93
N GLU A 61 -27.70 -6.45 -23.37
CA GLU A 61 -27.35 -6.51 -21.93
C GLU A 61 -26.52 -5.29 -21.48
N SER A 62 -25.88 -4.60 -22.42
CA SER A 62 -25.10 -3.39 -22.19
C SER A 62 -25.89 -2.07 -22.29
N ASP A 63 -27.21 -2.07 -22.55
CA ASP A 63 -27.96 -0.81 -22.59
C ASP A 63 -28.06 -0.17 -21.20
N PRO A 64 -27.74 1.13 -21.04
CA PRO A 64 -27.86 1.83 -19.76
C PRO A 64 -29.29 1.79 -19.22
N THR A 65 -29.45 1.48 -17.93
CA THR A 65 -30.76 1.46 -17.29
C THR A 65 -31.18 2.82 -16.73
N GLY A 66 -32.41 2.95 -16.23
CA GLY A 66 -32.88 4.13 -15.49
C GLY A 66 -32.75 4.02 -13.96
N LYS A 67 -32.06 2.99 -13.43
CA LYS A 67 -31.88 2.82 -11.99
C LYS A 67 -30.99 3.93 -11.41
N LYS A 68 -30.96 4.03 -10.07
CA LYS A 68 -29.99 4.89 -9.39
C LYS A 68 -28.62 4.26 -9.49
N LYS A 69 -27.65 4.96 -10.08
CA LYS A 69 -26.33 4.41 -10.38
C LYS A 69 -25.20 5.13 -9.69
N VAL A 70 -24.15 4.40 -9.37
CA VAL A 70 -22.89 4.98 -8.87
C VAL A 70 -21.73 4.46 -9.69
N LEU A 71 -20.97 5.38 -10.27
CA LEU A 71 -19.73 5.10 -10.98
C LEU A 71 -18.56 5.08 -10.00
N ILE A 72 -17.82 3.99 -9.97
CA ILE A 72 -16.65 3.76 -9.12
C ILE A 72 -15.42 3.70 -10.03
N LEU A 73 -14.49 4.63 -9.84
CA LEU A 73 -13.24 4.65 -10.59
C LEU A 73 -12.16 3.87 -9.85
N GLY A 74 -11.64 2.82 -10.47
CA GLY A 74 -10.54 2.01 -9.98
C GLY A 74 -9.19 2.72 -10.03
N GLY A 75 -8.11 1.99 -9.73
CA GLY A 75 -6.75 2.54 -9.70
C GLY A 75 -5.95 2.43 -11.00
N GLY A 76 -6.40 1.59 -11.94
CA GLY A 76 -5.60 1.18 -13.09
C GLY A 76 -4.53 0.16 -12.68
N PRO A 77 -3.44 0.03 -13.46
CA PRO A 77 -2.42 -0.99 -13.20
C PRO A 77 -1.71 -0.77 -11.85
N ASN A 78 -1.51 -1.87 -11.13
CA ASN A 78 -0.80 -1.87 -9.85
C ASN A 78 0.65 -1.37 -10.03
N ARG A 79 1.11 -0.55 -9.08
CA ARG A 79 2.48 -0.03 -9.00
C ARG A 79 2.84 0.20 -7.54
N ILE A 80 4.13 0.36 -7.25
CA ILE A 80 4.60 0.72 -5.90
C ILE A 80 3.87 2.00 -5.43
N GLY A 81 3.29 1.96 -4.23
CA GLY A 81 2.44 3.01 -3.67
C GLY A 81 0.99 3.04 -4.17
N GLN A 82 0.61 2.14 -5.09
CA GLN A 82 -0.76 1.92 -5.58
C GLN A 82 -1.00 0.44 -5.86
N GLY A 83 -1.21 -0.32 -4.79
CA GLY A 83 -1.42 -1.74 -4.86
C GLY A 83 -2.90 -2.14 -4.75
N ILE A 84 -3.08 -3.38 -4.31
CA ILE A 84 -4.37 -4.04 -4.19
C ILE A 84 -5.26 -3.45 -3.09
N GLU A 85 -4.69 -2.65 -2.18
CA GLU A 85 -5.41 -1.98 -1.08
C GLU A 85 -6.50 -1.05 -1.62
N PHE A 86 -6.23 -0.39 -2.76
CA PHE A 86 -7.19 0.48 -3.44
C PHE A 86 -8.26 -0.34 -4.18
N ASP A 87 -7.87 -1.46 -4.78
CA ASP A 87 -8.82 -2.38 -5.43
C ASP A 87 -9.82 -2.97 -4.42
N TYR A 88 -9.34 -3.35 -3.24
CA TYR A 88 -10.16 -3.80 -2.12
C TYR A 88 -11.20 -2.74 -1.73
N CYS A 89 -10.78 -1.48 -1.60
CA CYS A 89 -11.70 -0.36 -1.31
C CYS A 89 -12.78 -0.21 -2.40
N CYS A 90 -12.40 -0.29 -3.68
CA CYS A 90 -13.33 -0.22 -4.80
C CYS A 90 -14.35 -1.37 -4.78
N CYS A 91 -13.90 -2.62 -4.53
CA CYS A 91 -14.78 -3.78 -4.42
C CYS A 91 -15.79 -3.62 -3.28
N HIS A 92 -15.32 -3.28 -2.07
CA HIS A 92 -16.20 -3.08 -0.92
C HIS A 92 -17.20 -1.94 -1.12
N THR A 93 -16.82 -0.92 -1.88
CA THR A 93 -17.73 0.17 -2.26
C THR A 93 -18.84 -0.34 -3.17
N SER A 94 -18.50 -1.17 -4.16
CA SER A 94 -19.48 -1.81 -5.04
C SER A 94 -20.46 -2.66 -4.22
N PHE A 95 -19.95 -3.58 -3.40
CA PHE A 95 -20.78 -4.46 -2.57
C PHE A 95 -21.71 -3.69 -1.64
N ALA A 96 -21.20 -2.67 -0.96
CA ALA A 96 -22.00 -1.85 -0.04
C ALA A 96 -23.11 -1.08 -0.77
N LEU A 97 -22.82 -0.55 -1.96
CA LEU A 97 -23.79 0.20 -2.76
C LEU A 97 -24.86 -0.70 -3.38
N GLN A 98 -24.50 -1.91 -3.80
CA GLN A 98 -25.46 -2.93 -4.24
C GLN A 98 -26.44 -3.30 -3.11
N VAL A 99 -25.93 -3.53 -1.89
CA VAL A 99 -26.77 -3.77 -0.70
C VAL A 99 -27.67 -2.57 -0.41
N ALA A 100 -27.20 -1.35 -0.66
CA ALA A 100 -28.00 -0.12 -0.54
C ALA A 100 -28.97 0.11 -1.71
N GLY A 101 -29.03 -0.79 -2.70
CA GLY A 101 -29.97 -0.75 -3.82
C GLY A 101 -29.56 0.16 -4.97
N PHE A 102 -28.28 0.53 -5.07
CA PHE A 102 -27.72 1.20 -6.24
C PHE A 102 -27.27 0.18 -7.29
N GLU A 103 -27.42 0.55 -8.56
CA GLU A 103 -26.73 -0.12 -9.65
C GLU A 103 -25.28 0.40 -9.71
N THR A 104 -24.33 -0.50 -9.57
CA THR A 104 -22.91 -0.17 -9.47
C THR A 104 -22.23 -0.31 -10.82
N ILE A 105 -21.46 0.72 -11.17
CA ILE A 105 -20.68 0.75 -12.39
C ILE A 105 -19.21 0.80 -11.99
N MET A 106 -18.46 -0.26 -12.24
CA MET A 106 -17.01 -0.26 -12.06
C MET A 106 -16.33 0.16 -13.36
N MET A 107 -15.38 1.09 -13.28
CA MET A 107 -14.49 1.43 -14.38
C MET A 107 -13.03 1.25 -13.94
N ASN A 108 -12.34 0.29 -14.54
CA ASN A 108 -10.94 -0.01 -14.24
C ASN A 108 -10.29 -0.75 -15.41
N SER A 109 -8.96 -0.77 -15.47
CA SER A 109 -8.19 -1.38 -16.57
C SER A 109 -7.17 -2.43 -16.11
N ASN A 110 -7.18 -2.79 -14.82
CA ASN A 110 -6.26 -3.78 -14.29
C ASN A 110 -6.84 -5.20 -14.44
N PRO A 111 -6.24 -6.08 -15.27
CA PRO A 111 -6.75 -7.44 -15.48
C PRO A 111 -6.50 -8.39 -14.31
N GLU A 112 -5.68 -8.00 -13.33
CA GLU A 112 -5.25 -8.87 -12.23
C GLU A 112 -6.16 -8.80 -11.00
N THR A 113 -7.17 -7.93 -11.01
CA THR A 113 -7.85 -7.50 -9.80
C THR A 113 -9.31 -7.94 -9.71
N VAL A 114 -9.84 -7.97 -8.50
CA VAL A 114 -11.22 -8.43 -8.25
C VAL A 114 -12.22 -7.38 -8.74
N SER A 115 -11.86 -6.09 -8.76
CA SER A 115 -12.79 -5.07 -9.28
C SER A 115 -13.12 -5.23 -10.77
N THR A 116 -12.24 -5.86 -11.56
CA THR A 116 -12.50 -6.15 -12.98
C THR A 116 -13.10 -7.53 -13.22
N ASP A 117 -13.52 -8.22 -12.16
CA ASP A 117 -14.45 -9.34 -12.27
C ASP A 117 -15.87 -8.80 -12.52
N TYR A 118 -16.58 -9.40 -13.48
CA TYR A 118 -17.96 -9.01 -13.80
C TYR A 118 -18.94 -9.33 -12.67
N ASP A 119 -18.58 -10.23 -11.74
CA ASP A 119 -19.41 -10.52 -10.56
C ASP A 119 -19.31 -9.41 -9.49
N THR A 120 -18.33 -8.51 -9.57
CA THR A 120 -18.08 -7.49 -8.55
C THR A 120 -19.01 -6.27 -8.65
N SER A 121 -19.53 -5.99 -9.84
CA SER A 121 -20.38 -4.81 -10.10
C SER A 121 -21.46 -5.14 -11.10
N ASP A 122 -22.57 -4.40 -11.09
CA ASP A 122 -23.66 -4.63 -12.04
C ASP A 122 -23.22 -4.37 -13.48
N ARG A 123 -22.26 -3.44 -13.67
CA ARG A 123 -21.74 -3.03 -14.97
C ARG A 123 -20.25 -2.77 -14.88
N LEU A 124 -19.46 -3.43 -15.71
CA LEU A 124 -18.01 -3.28 -15.78
C LEU A 124 -17.59 -2.62 -17.10
N TYR A 125 -16.88 -1.51 -17.00
CA TYR A 125 -16.16 -0.87 -18.10
C TYR A 125 -14.67 -1.17 -17.96
N PHE A 126 -14.18 -2.13 -18.74
CA PHE A 126 -12.75 -2.46 -18.82
C PHE A 126 -12.03 -1.45 -19.72
N GLU A 127 -11.87 -0.23 -19.23
CA GLU A 127 -11.42 0.93 -20.01
C GLU A 127 -10.30 1.70 -19.30
N PRO A 128 -9.44 2.41 -20.05
CA PRO A 128 -8.42 3.26 -19.46
C PRO A 128 -9.02 4.37 -18.57
N LEU A 129 -8.37 4.68 -17.45
CA LEU A 129 -8.78 5.77 -16.56
C LEU A 129 -8.20 7.11 -17.04
N THR A 130 -8.64 7.57 -18.21
CA THR A 130 -8.34 8.91 -18.72
C THR A 130 -9.54 9.84 -18.56
N VAL A 131 -9.32 11.15 -18.70
CA VAL A 131 -10.42 12.12 -18.68
C VAL A 131 -11.42 11.81 -19.78
N GLU A 132 -10.96 11.55 -21.01
CA GLU A 132 -11.84 11.30 -22.15
C GLU A 132 -12.72 10.06 -21.94
N ASP A 133 -12.12 8.93 -21.56
CA ASP A 133 -12.84 7.67 -21.38
C ASP A 133 -13.85 7.76 -20.24
N VAL A 134 -13.48 8.38 -19.12
CA VAL A 134 -14.39 8.56 -17.97
C VAL A 134 -15.57 9.47 -18.35
N LEU A 135 -15.33 10.54 -19.11
CA LEU A 135 -16.41 11.43 -19.56
C LEU A 135 -17.37 10.72 -20.52
N ASN A 136 -16.86 9.88 -21.42
CA ASN A 136 -17.70 9.08 -22.32
C ASN A 136 -18.64 8.16 -21.54
N VAL A 137 -18.14 7.51 -20.46
CA VAL A 137 -18.97 6.68 -19.58
C VAL A 137 -20.00 7.53 -18.82
N ILE A 138 -19.60 8.70 -18.30
CA ILE A 138 -20.53 9.62 -17.62
C ILE A 138 -21.66 10.08 -18.54
N ASP A 139 -21.36 10.40 -19.80
CA ASP A 139 -22.34 10.87 -20.78
C ASP A 139 -23.34 9.78 -21.19
N LEU A 140 -22.86 8.55 -21.30
CA LEU A 140 -23.67 7.39 -21.60
C LEU A 140 -24.54 6.96 -20.41
N GLU A 141 -23.93 6.77 -19.24
CA GLU A 141 -24.57 6.16 -18.07
C GLU A 141 -25.35 7.14 -17.20
N LYS A 142 -24.91 8.40 -17.19
CA LYS A 142 -25.47 9.50 -16.37
C LYS A 142 -25.70 9.09 -14.91
N PRO A 143 -24.64 8.69 -14.17
CA PRO A 143 -24.77 8.15 -12.82
C PRO A 143 -25.23 9.21 -11.81
N ASP A 144 -25.88 8.80 -10.72
CA ASP A 144 -26.26 9.68 -9.61
C ASP A 144 -25.05 10.17 -8.80
N GLY A 145 -24.00 9.35 -8.77
CA GLY A 145 -22.79 9.58 -8.00
C GLY A 145 -21.55 9.06 -8.70
N ILE A 146 -20.43 9.73 -8.47
CA ILE A 146 -19.10 9.28 -8.90
C ILE A 146 -18.20 9.22 -7.67
N ILE A 147 -17.53 8.07 -7.46
CA ILE A 147 -16.54 7.84 -6.41
C ILE A 147 -15.15 7.84 -7.04
N VAL A 148 -14.28 8.71 -6.54
CA VAL A 148 -12.92 8.94 -7.06
C VAL A 148 -11.83 8.75 -5.99
N GLN A 149 -12.21 8.53 -4.73
CA GLN A 149 -11.31 8.53 -3.58
C GLN A 149 -10.63 7.18 -3.34
N PHE A 150 -11.24 6.09 -3.81
CA PHE A 150 -10.86 4.73 -3.40
C PHE A 150 -9.89 4.03 -4.36
N GLY A 151 -9.75 4.49 -5.60
CA GLY A 151 -8.76 3.96 -6.54
C GLY A 151 -7.36 4.59 -6.43
N GLY A 152 -7.05 5.32 -5.37
CA GLY A 152 -5.73 5.96 -5.18
C GLY A 152 -5.51 7.19 -6.08
N GLN A 153 -4.25 7.49 -6.45
CA GLN A 153 -3.94 8.77 -7.12
C GLN A 153 -4.57 8.91 -8.51
N THR A 154 -4.75 7.80 -9.23
CA THR A 154 -5.23 7.82 -10.62
C THR A 154 -6.58 8.55 -10.71
N PRO A 155 -7.65 8.09 -10.03
CA PRO A 155 -8.92 8.80 -10.03
C PRO A 155 -8.90 10.13 -9.26
N LEU A 156 -8.07 10.27 -8.21
CA LEU A 156 -7.92 11.55 -7.50
C LEU A 156 -7.41 12.68 -8.41
N LYS A 157 -6.52 12.37 -9.37
CA LYS A 157 -6.06 13.35 -10.38
C LYS A 157 -7.15 13.71 -11.40
N LEU A 158 -8.12 12.83 -11.62
CA LEU A 158 -9.26 13.06 -12.52
C LEU A 158 -10.38 13.87 -11.87
N ALA A 159 -10.41 13.96 -10.54
CA ALA A 159 -11.48 14.62 -9.79
C ALA A 159 -11.74 16.07 -10.24
N LEU A 160 -10.69 16.89 -10.38
CA LEU A 160 -10.82 18.29 -10.82
C LEU A 160 -11.28 18.41 -12.29
N PRO A 161 -10.67 17.70 -13.27
CA PRO A 161 -11.19 17.66 -14.64
C PRO A 161 -12.67 17.24 -14.74
N ILE A 162 -13.06 16.18 -14.03
CA ILE A 162 -14.46 15.71 -13.99
C ILE A 162 -15.36 16.79 -13.38
N GLN A 163 -14.97 17.41 -12.27
CA GLN A 163 -15.75 18.47 -11.64
C GLN A 163 -16.00 19.65 -12.59
N HIS A 164 -14.98 20.11 -13.32
CA HIS A 164 -15.13 21.17 -14.31
C HIS A 164 -16.11 20.79 -15.43
N TYR A 165 -16.08 19.52 -15.87
CA TYR A 165 -17.02 19.02 -16.86
C TYR A 165 -18.47 19.07 -16.33
N LEU A 166 -18.69 18.58 -15.10
CA LEU A 166 -20.01 18.55 -14.47
C LEU A 166 -20.56 19.95 -14.22
N ASP A 167 -19.73 20.90 -13.79
CA ASP A 167 -20.14 22.29 -13.57
C ASP A 167 -20.57 22.97 -14.88
N LYS A 168 -19.86 22.68 -15.98
CA LYS A 168 -20.13 23.24 -17.31
C LYS A 168 -21.38 22.64 -17.96
N HIS A 169 -21.51 21.32 -17.96
CA HIS A 169 -22.55 20.63 -18.75
C HIS A 169 -23.79 20.28 -17.92
N ARG A 170 -23.65 20.19 -16.59
CA ARG A 170 -24.73 19.89 -15.64
C ARG A 170 -25.62 18.73 -16.11
N PRO A 171 -25.04 17.55 -16.39
CA PRO A 171 -25.84 16.42 -16.87
C PRO A 171 -26.84 15.96 -15.80
N LEU A 172 -28.07 15.66 -16.24
CA LEU A 172 -29.10 15.06 -15.38
C LEU A 172 -28.81 13.57 -15.22
N ALA A 173 -28.94 13.06 -13.99
CA ALA A 173 -28.81 11.63 -13.71
C ALA A 173 -29.93 10.84 -14.40
N ALA A 174 -29.61 9.63 -14.88
CA ALA A 174 -30.57 8.75 -15.57
C ALA A 174 -31.78 8.40 -14.69
N SER A 175 -31.59 8.34 -13.37
CA SER A 175 -32.63 8.11 -12.37
C SER A 175 -33.63 9.26 -12.22
N GLY A 176 -33.30 10.45 -12.72
CA GLY A 176 -34.04 11.69 -12.49
C GLY A 176 -33.85 12.30 -11.08
N ALA A 177 -32.96 11.77 -10.24
CA ALA A 177 -32.76 12.23 -8.87
C ALA A 177 -32.02 13.58 -8.74
N GLY A 178 -31.53 14.14 -9.85
CA GLY A 178 -30.86 15.43 -9.89
C GLY A 178 -29.74 15.49 -10.93
N LEU A 179 -28.69 16.24 -10.62
CA LEU A 179 -27.49 16.32 -11.43
C LEU A 179 -26.49 15.24 -11.03
N VAL A 180 -25.74 14.73 -12.02
CA VAL A 180 -24.55 13.91 -11.77
C VAL A 180 -23.56 14.72 -10.95
N ARG A 181 -22.97 14.10 -9.92
CA ARG A 181 -22.00 14.76 -9.03
C ARG A 181 -20.97 13.77 -8.50
N ILE A 182 -19.75 14.25 -8.25
CA ILE A 182 -18.77 13.52 -7.44
C ILE A 182 -19.27 13.52 -5.99
N TRP A 183 -19.28 12.37 -5.34
CA TRP A 183 -19.68 12.25 -3.94
C TRP A 183 -18.47 12.39 -3.02
N GLY A 184 -18.66 12.97 -1.84
CA GLY A 184 -17.66 12.95 -0.76
C GLY A 184 -16.47 13.91 -0.91
N VAL A 185 -16.53 14.91 -1.79
CA VAL A 185 -15.42 15.86 -1.98
C VAL A 185 -15.87 17.32 -1.85
N LYS A 186 -15.24 18.04 -0.91
CA LYS A 186 -15.10 19.51 -0.91
C LYS A 186 -13.60 19.81 -0.85
N ILE A 187 -13.01 20.20 -1.98
CA ILE A 187 -11.55 20.44 -2.05
C ILE A 187 -11.26 21.84 -1.49
N GLU A 188 -10.87 21.91 -0.23
CA GLU A 188 -10.20 23.09 0.32
C GLU A 188 -8.73 22.75 0.55
N GLN A 189 -7.84 23.39 -0.21
CA GLN A 189 -6.40 23.21 -0.04
C GLN A 189 -5.92 24.04 1.18
N PRO A 190 -5.24 23.43 2.16
CA PRO A 190 -4.62 24.18 3.25
C PRO A 190 -3.52 25.11 2.72
N LYS A 191 -3.39 26.30 3.30
CA LYS A 191 -2.24 27.19 3.04
C LYS A 191 -1.00 26.62 3.71
N GLY A 192 -0.10 26.00 2.95
CA GLY A 192 1.22 25.52 3.41
C GLY A 192 2.36 26.45 2.97
N GLY A 193 3.53 26.30 3.59
CA GLY A 193 4.78 26.90 3.09
C GLY A 193 5.22 26.16 1.82
N ILE A 194 5.33 26.88 0.70
CA ILE A 194 5.45 26.33 -0.64
C ILE A 194 6.62 27.03 -1.31
N ALA A 195 7.71 26.31 -1.57
CA ALA A 195 8.83 26.83 -2.35
C ALA A 195 8.49 26.74 -3.84
N LYS A 196 8.61 27.87 -4.54
CA LYS A 196 8.37 27.98 -6.00
C LYS A 196 9.66 28.25 -6.79
N SER A 197 10.77 28.36 -6.08
CA SER A 197 12.10 28.55 -6.62
C SER A 197 13.14 27.96 -5.66
N GLU A 198 14.36 27.79 -6.14
CA GLU A 198 15.51 27.36 -5.32
C GLU A 198 15.78 28.34 -4.17
N ASP A 199 15.75 29.64 -4.46
CA ASP A 199 15.93 30.70 -3.46
C ASP A 199 14.86 30.62 -2.35
N ASP A 200 13.60 30.33 -2.70
CA ASP A 200 12.53 30.14 -1.72
C ASP A 200 12.80 28.92 -0.83
N ALA A 201 13.23 27.80 -1.43
CA ALA A 201 13.51 26.57 -0.70
C ALA A 201 14.67 26.75 0.28
N LEU A 202 15.74 27.43 -0.13
CA LEU A 202 16.89 27.76 0.72
C LEU A 202 16.49 28.72 1.85
N ALA A 203 15.66 29.73 1.55
CA ALA A 203 15.17 30.66 2.56
C ALA A 203 14.31 29.95 3.63
N ILE A 204 13.40 29.07 3.20
CA ILE A 204 12.56 28.25 4.09
C ILE A 204 13.44 27.28 4.90
N ALA A 205 14.39 26.59 4.28
CA ALA A 205 15.29 25.66 4.97
C ALA A 205 16.18 26.36 6.01
N LYS A 206 16.61 27.60 5.74
CA LYS A 206 17.40 28.41 6.68
C LYS A 206 16.57 28.88 7.88
N ASP A 207 15.30 29.19 7.67
CA ASP A 207 14.36 29.56 8.73
C ASP A 207 14.01 28.36 9.62
N ILE A 208 13.73 27.20 9.01
CA ILE A 208 13.39 25.94 9.69
C ILE A 208 14.61 25.29 10.37
N GLY A 209 15.78 25.40 9.74
CA GLY A 209 17.04 24.74 10.11
C GLY A 209 17.10 23.26 9.70
N TYR A 210 18.30 22.79 9.34
CA TYR A 210 18.55 21.39 8.94
C TYR A 210 18.54 20.39 10.11
N PRO A 211 18.35 19.08 9.84
CA PRO A 211 17.89 18.51 8.56
C PRO A 211 16.44 18.86 8.22
N VAL A 212 16.12 18.89 6.93
CA VAL A 212 14.78 19.16 6.39
C VAL A 212 14.32 18.00 5.50
N VAL A 213 13.01 17.78 5.42
CA VAL A 213 12.39 16.88 4.44
C VAL A 213 11.89 17.71 3.27
N VAL A 214 12.24 17.29 2.06
CA VAL A 214 11.81 17.95 0.83
C VAL A 214 10.87 17.03 0.10
N ARG A 215 9.68 17.54 -0.28
CA ARG A 215 8.63 16.73 -0.92
C ARG A 215 8.00 17.43 -2.12
N PRO A 216 7.87 16.77 -3.28
CA PRO A 216 7.11 17.29 -4.42
C PRO A 216 5.61 17.37 -4.09
N SER A 217 4.90 18.33 -4.69
CA SER A 217 3.43 18.37 -4.60
C SER A 217 2.77 17.30 -5.48
N TYR A 218 1.60 16.78 -5.06
CA TYR A 218 0.74 15.85 -5.82
C TYR A 218 1.31 14.44 -6.12
N VAL A 219 2.15 13.92 -5.22
CA VAL A 219 2.67 12.55 -5.28
C VAL A 219 2.23 11.74 -4.06
N LEU A 220 1.87 10.47 -4.28
CA LEU A 220 1.66 9.44 -3.25
C LEU A 220 2.89 8.52 -3.22
N GLY A 221 3.16 7.89 -2.07
CA GLY A 221 4.27 6.93 -1.92
C GLY A 221 5.65 7.56 -1.71
N GLY A 222 5.73 8.83 -1.32
CA GLY A 222 7.02 9.46 -1.04
C GLY A 222 7.91 9.67 -2.27
N ARG A 223 7.33 9.61 -3.48
CA ARG A 223 8.09 9.63 -4.72
C ARG A 223 8.94 10.90 -4.83
N ALA A 224 10.24 10.71 -5.01
CA ALA A 224 11.25 11.77 -4.99
C ALA A 224 11.25 12.62 -3.70
N MET A 225 10.86 12.08 -2.55
CA MET A 225 11.13 12.74 -1.26
C MET A 225 12.58 12.46 -0.83
N GLU A 226 13.24 13.43 -0.19
CA GLU A 226 14.60 13.27 0.34
C GLU A 226 14.77 14.01 1.68
N ILE A 227 15.58 13.43 2.57
CA ILE A 227 16.04 14.11 3.79
C ILE A 227 17.35 14.81 3.47
N VAL A 228 17.35 16.13 3.61
CA VAL A 228 18.46 17.00 3.23
C VAL A 228 19.10 17.58 4.47
N TYR A 229 20.43 17.59 4.51
CA TYR A 229 21.21 17.95 5.70
C TYR A 229 21.95 19.29 5.60
N ASN A 230 22.06 19.86 4.40
CA ASN A 230 22.74 21.13 4.13
C ASN A 230 22.30 21.73 2.79
N ASP A 231 22.71 22.98 2.56
CA ASP A 231 22.38 23.75 1.35
C ASP A 231 22.87 23.05 0.07
N ASP A 232 24.11 22.57 0.02
CA ASP A 232 24.67 21.91 -1.17
C ASP A 232 23.82 20.71 -1.63
N LYS A 233 23.34 19.91 -0.66
CA LYS A 233 22.45 18.77 -0.93
C LYS A 233 21.05 19.22 -1.33
N LEU A 234 20.54 20.33 -0.78
CA LEU A 234 19.26 20.89 -1.17
C LEU A 234 19.27 21.33 -2.63
N VAL A 235 20.30 22.08 -3.03
CA VAL A 235 20.49 22.52 -4.42
C VAL A 235 20.60 21.31 -5.35
N THR A 236 21.44 20.34 -4.99
CA THR A 236 21.60 19.09 -5.78
C THR A 236 20.26 18.37 -5.96
N TYR A 237 19.43 18.29 -4.93
CA TYR A 237 18.10 17.67 -5.02
C TYR A 237 17.19 18.46 -5.97
N LEU A 238 17.14 19.79 -5.86
CA LEU A 238 16.28 20.63 -6.69
C LEU A 238 16.73 20.64 -8.16
N GLU A 239 18.03 20.51 -8.44
CA GLU A 239 18.53 20.39 -9.81
C GLU A 239 18.25 19.02 -10.45
N ASN A 240 18.32 17.93 -9.67
CA ASN A 240 18.34 16.57 -10.22
C ASN A 240 17.01 15.80 -10.07
N ALA A 241 16.23 16.07 -9.02
CA ALA A 241 15.06 15.25 -8.65
C ALA A 241 13.71 15.91 -9.01
N VAL A 242 13.63 17.24 -9.00
CA VAL A 242 12.40 17.98 -9.24
C VAL A 242 12.72 19.29 -9.98
N GLU A 243 12.44 19.40 -11.28
CA GLU A 243 12.39 20.72 -11.93
C GLU A 243 11.34 21.58 -11.21
N VAL A 244 11.81 22.52 -10.39
CA VAL A 244 10.93 23.44 -9.66
C VAL A 244 10.32 24.41 -10.66
N ASP A 245 9.03 24.26 -10.90
CA ASP A 245 8.22 25.16 -11.71
C ASP A 245 7.09 25.75 -10.83
N PRO A 246 6.67 27.00 -11.05
CA PRO A 246 5.48 27.59 -10.41
C PRO A 246 4.24 26.68 -10.33
N GLU A 247 4.03 25.79 -11.31
CA GLU A 247 2.91 24.85 -11.37
C GLU A 247 3.15 23.54 -10.57
N ARG A 248 4.39 23.29 -10.13
CA ARG A 248 4.80 22.10 -9.36
C ARG A 248 5.71 22.48 -8.19
N PRO A 249 5.15 23.10 -7.16
CA PRO A 249 5.97 23.55 -6.05
C PRO A 249 6.45 22.40 -5.17
N VAL A 250 7.51 22.70 -4.41
CA VAL A 250 8.14 21.80 -3.46
C VAL A 250 7.82 22.27 -2.04
N LEU A 251 7.48 21.34 -1.15
CA LEU A 251 7.28 21.62 0.26
C LEU A 251 8.56 21.29 1.01
N VAL A 252 8.98 22.18 1.90
CA VAL A 252 10.17 22.04 2.74
C VAL A 252 9.72 22.07 4.20
N ASP A 253 9.93 20.97 4.90
CA ASP A 253 9.45 20.77 6.28
C ASP A 253 10.61 20.36 7.20
N LYS A 254 10.48 20.63 8.50
CA LYS A 254 11.49 20.20 9.49
C LYS A 254 11.51 18.67 9.56
N TYR A 255 12.70 18.07 9.45
CA TYR A 255 12.85 16.66 9.80
C TYR A 255 12.84 16.48 11.32
N LEU A 256 11.91 15.68 11.82
CA LEU A 256 11.80 15.33 13.24
C LEU A 256 12.61 14.05 13.49
N SER A 257 13.83 14.18 13.99
CA SER A 257 14.64 13.03 14.41
C SER A 257 14.07 12.39 15.68
N ASP A 258 14.11 11.05 15.76
CA ASP A 258 13.62 10.24 16.89
C ASP A 258 12.12 10.38 17.19
N ALA A 259 11.30 10.64 16.17
CA ALA A 259 9.84 10.63 16.30
C ALA A 259 9.24 9.29 15.84
N ILE A 260 8.24 8.83 16.58
CA ILE A 260 7.41 7.67 16.21
C ILE A 260 6.32 8.15 15.28
N GLU A 261 6.17 7.49 14.13
CA GLU A 261 5.12 7.82 13.16
C GLU A 261 3.82 7.07 13.49
N ILE A 262 2.69 7.76 13.38
CA ILE A 262 1.35 7.23 13.64
C ILE A 262 0.49 7.44 12.41
N ASP A 263 -0.13 6.37 11.91
CA ASP A 263 -1.22 6.44 10.93
C ASP A 263 -2.58 6.37 11.63
N VAL A 264 -3.51 7.21 11.20
CA VAL A 264 -4.89 7.23 11.70
C VAL A 264 -5.86 7.20 10.54
N ASP A 265 -6.63 6.13 10.45
CA ASP A 265 -7.74 6.04 9.51
C ASP A 265 -9.05 6.39 10.22
N ALA A 266 -9.80 7.29 9.62
CA ALA A 266 -11.08 7.77 10.14
C ALA A 266 -12.13 7.87 9.03
N LEU A 267 -13.39 7.75 9.44
CA LEU A 267 -14.57 7.93 8.60
C LEU A 267 -15.34 9.15 9.13
N ALA A 268 -15.67 10.08 8.25
CA ALA A 268 -16.52 11.23 8.57
C ALA A 268 -17.79 11.24 7.73
N ASP A 269 -18.91 11.63 8.33
CA ASP A 269 -20.18 11.80 7.62
C ASP A 269 -20.46 13.27 7.27
N SER A 270 -21.53 13.50 6.49
CA SER A 270 -21.95 14.85 6.11
C SER A 270 -22.44 15.72 7.27
N HIS A 271 -22.69 15.15 8.46
CA HIS A 271 -23.09 15.87 9.66
C HIS A 271 -21.88 16.26 10.53
N GLY A 272 -20.66 15.88 10.12
CA GLY A 272 -19.44 16.11 10.88
C GLY A 272 -19.25 15.13 12.04
N ASN A 273 -19.98 14.02 12.06
CA ASN A 273 -19.66 12.91 12.96
C ASN A 273 -18.41 12.21 12.43
N VAL A 274 -17.50 11.85 13.34
CA VAL A 274 -16.22 11.23 13.00
C VAL A 274 -16.06 9.96 13.81
N VAL A 275 -15.73 8.87 13.12
CA VAL A 275 -15.39 7.58 13.70
C VAL A 275 -13.94 7.28 13.36
N ILE A 276 -13.13 6.98 14.36
CA ILE A 276 -11.74 6.58 14.15
C ILE A 276 -11.74 5.06 13.99
N GLY A 277 -11.34 4.58 12.83
CA GLY A 277 -11.26 3.15 12.51
C GLY A 277 -10.05 2.50 13.18
N GLY A 278 -8.88 3.15 13.10
CA GLY A 278 -7.65 2.63 13.68
C GLY A 278 -6.61 3.72 13.94
N ILE A 279 -5.81 3.51 14.99
CA ILE A 279 -4.60 4.30 15.26
C ILE A 279 -3.45 3.28 15.27
N MET A 280 -2.57 3.40 14.28
CA MET A 280 -1.47 2.49 14.01
C MET A 280 -0.15 3.16 14.38
N GLU A 281 0.67 2.50 15.18
CA GLU A 281 2.01 2.98 15.55
C GLU A 281 3.08 2.31 14.72
N HIS A 282 3.90 3.07 14.01
CA HIS A 282 5.00 2.51 13.23
C HIS A 282 6.13 2.01 14.12
N ILE A 283 6.80 0.94 13.69
CA ILE A 283 7.99 0.40 14.35
C ILE A 283 9.22 1.20 13.94
N GLU A 284 9.34 1.51 12.65
CA GLU A 284 10.33 2.45 12.15
C GLU A 284 9.99 3.89 12.56
N GLN A 285 11.04 4.69 12.75
CA GLN A 285 10.91 6.12 13.06
C GLN A 285 10.46 6.91 11.82
N ALA A 286 9.86 8.07 12.09
CA ALA A 286 9.52 9.05 11.08
C ALA A 286 10.75 9.37 10.21
N GLY A 287 10.59 9.22 8.89
CA GLY A 287 11.69 9.30 7.92
C GLY A 287 11.86 8.03 7.07
N VAL A 288 11.35 6.90 7.56
CA VAL A 288 11.01 5.74 6.72
C VAL A 288 9.56 5.90 6.26
N HIS A 289 9.30 5.68 4.97
CA HIS A 289 7.95 5.85 4.42
C HIS A 289 6.96 4.88 5.08
N SER A 290 5.80 5.37 5.56
CA SER A 290 4.68 4.58 6.12
C SER A 290 4.36 3.26 5.42
N GLY A 291 4.32 3.27 4.09
CA GLY A 291 4.12 2.07 3.28
C GLY A 291 5.19 0.98 3.42
N ASP A 292 6.43 1.37 3.74
CA ASP A 292 7.57 0.46 3.98
C ASP A 292 7.81 0.18 5.47
N SER A 293 7.15 0.92 6.37
CA SER A 293 7.23 0.72 7.81
C SER A 293 6.33 -0.43 8.25
N ALA A 294 6.84 -1.22 9.19
CA ALA A 294 5.99 -2.08 10.00
C ALA A 294 5.16 -1.21 10.94
N CYS A 295 3.93 -1.63 11.27
CA CYS A 295 3.09 -0.87 12.19
C CYS A 295 2.22 -1.76 13.09
N SER A 296 1.89 -1.27 14.29
CA SER A 296 1.11 -1.95 15.31
C SER A 296 -0.26 -1.30 15.49
N ILE A 297 -1.33 -2.10 15.49
CA ILE A 297 -2.65 -1.73 16.00
C ILE A 297 -3.12 -2.71 17.09
N PRO A 298 -3.55 -2.23 18.28
CA PRO A 298 -3.39 -0.87 18.81
C PRO A 298 -1.91 -0.45 18.96
N THR A 299 -1.70 0.83 19.26
CA THR A 299 -0.39 1.42 19.60
C THR A 299 0.22 0.76 20.85
N GLN A 300 1.54 0.55 20.87
CA GLN A 300 2.30 -0.11 21.95
C GLN A 300 3.07 0.81 22.88
N THR A 301 3.47 1.99 22.41
CA THR A 301 4.25 2.93 23.23
C THR A 301 3.57 4.28 23.38
N ILE A 302 2.37 4.49 22.82
CA ILE A 302 1.71 5.80 22.88
C ILE A 302 0.88 5.96 24.15
N THR A 303 1.19 7.01 24.94
CA THR A 303 0.42 7.35 26.15
C THR A 303 -1.04 7.60 25.83
N SER A 304 -1.95 7.33 26.78
CA SER A 304 -3.36 7.64 26.62
C SER A 304 -3.65 9.14 26.41
N SER A 305 -2.83 10.04 26.95
CA SER A 305 -2.98 11.48 26.70
C SER A 305 -2.64 11.82 25.25
N CYS A 306 -1.56 11.27 24.70
CA CYS A 306 -1.21 11.45 23.29
C CYS A 306 -2.31 10.88 22.40
N LEU A 307 -2.82 9.67 22.69
CA LEU A 307 -3.93 9.10 21.95
C LEU A 307 -5.18 9.99 21.98
N ASN A 308 -5.51 10.60 23.12
CA ASN A 308 -6.64 11.52 23.21
C ASN A 308 -6.43 12.79 22.37
N THR A 309 -5.21 13.34 22.36
CA THR A 309 -4.85 14.47 21.49
C THR A 309 -4.98 14.10 20.02
N ILE A 310 -4.44 12.95 19.60
CA ILE A 310 -4.57 12.43 18.23
C ILE A 310 -6.05 12.37 17.85
N ARG A 311 -6.88 11.70 18.66
CA ARG A 311 -8.32 11.58 18.40
C ARG A 311 -9.02 12.92 18.28
N SER A 312 -8.70 13.86 19.17
CA SER A 312 -9.24 15.22 19.15
C SER A 312 -8.85 15.95 17.86
N TRP A 313 -7.57 15.91 17.48
CA TRP A 313 -7.05 16.58 16.30
C TRP A 313 -7.58 15.96 15.01
N THR A 314 -7.64 14.63 14.90
CA THR A 314 -8.24 13.94 13.76
C THR A 314 -9.69 14.37 13.58
N THR A 315 -10.46 14.43 14.68
CA THR A 315 -11.86 14.87 14.65
C THR A 315 -12.00 16.34 14.22
N GLU A 316 -11.14 17.21 14.73
CA GLU A 316 -11.15 18.64 14.36
C GLU A 316 -10.76 18.84 12.89
N LEU A 317 -9.74 18.14 12.41
CA LEU A 317 -9.29 18.16 11.01
C LEU A 317 -10.40 17.68 10.07
N ALA A 318 -11.05 16.55 10.38
CA ALA A 318 -12.16 16.01 9.61
C ALA A 318 -13.29 17.05 9.42
N LYS A 319 -13.68 17.72 10.52
CA LYS A 319 -14.72 18.75 10.52
C LYS A 319 -14.28 19.99 9.75
N ARG A 320 -13.05 20.45 9.95
CA ARG A 320 -12.52 21.67 9.34
C ARG A 320 -12.32 21.53 7.84
N LEU A 321 -11.93 20.34 7.39
CA LEU A 321 -11.80 19.99 5.97
C LEU A 321 -13.12 19.53 5.35
N ASN A 322 -14.22 19.49 6.12
CA ASN A 322 -15.53 19.01 5.68
C ASN A 322 -15.47 17.62 5.02
N VAL A 323 -14.69 16.71 5.59
CA VAL A 323 -14.53 15.34 5.09
C VAL A 323 -15.87 14.62 5.11
N CYS A 324 -16.19 13.91 4.01
CA CYS A 324 -17.34 13.05 3.90
C CYS A 324 -16.92 11.76 3.18
N GLY A 325 -16.69 10.70 3.96
CA GLY A 325 -16.01 9.48 3.52
C GLY A 325 -14.77 9.21 4.38
N LEU A 326 -13.88 8.37 3.85
CA LEU A 326 -12.62 8.02 4.53
C LEU A 326 -11.61 9.17 4.48
N MET A 327 -10.80 9.26 5.53
CA MET A 327 -9.60 10.08 5.59
C MET A 327 -8.50 9.35 6.33
N ASN A 328 -7.27 9.64 5.96
CA ASN A 328 -6.06 9.20 6.64
C ASN A 328 -5.32 10.43 7.20
N CYS A 329 -4.72 10.30 8.38
CA CYS A 329 -3.87 11.31 9.00
C CYS A 329 -2.59 10.68 9.53
N GLN A 330 -1.46 11.34 9.28
CA GLN A 330 -0.15 10.94 9.76
C GLN A 330 0.35 11.92 10.83
N TYR A 331 0.81 11.40 11.96
CA TYR A 331 1.37 12.17 13.07
C TYR A 331 2.79 11.68 13.42
N ALA A 332 3.63 12.57 13.95
CA ALA A 332 4.93 12.24 14.51
C ALA A 332 4.94 12.58 16.01
N ILE A 333 5.28 11.61 16.87
CA ILE A 333 5.11 11.70 18.34
C ILE A 333 6.33 11.16 19.07
N THR A 334 6.66 11.70 20.24
CA THR A 334 7.62 11.14 21.19
C THR A 334 6.86 10.49 22.38
N ALA A 335 7.11 9.21 22.71
CA ALA A 335 6.13 8.40 23.46
C ALA A 335 6.67 7.46 24.59
N SER A 336 5.73 6.92 25.42
CA SER A 336 5.85 5.71 26.30
C SER A 336 4.46 5.16 26.79
N GLY A 337 4.16 3.84 26.68
CA GLY A 337 3.00 3.16 27.35
C GLY A 337 2.21 2.08 26.55
N ASP A 338 1.65 1.06 27.25
CA ASP A 338 1.25 -0.31 26.75
C ASP A 338 -0.24 -0.57 26.33
N SER A 339 -0.49 -1.72 25.65
CA SER A 339 -1.79 -2.22 25.11
C SER A 339 -2.15 -3.71 25.41
N LYS A 340 -3.32 -4.21 24.93
CA LYS A 340 -3.93 -5.52 25.31
C LYS A 340 -3.79 -6.69 24.29
N HIS A 341 -3.55 -6.40 23.01
CA HIS A 341 -3.17 -7.36 21.95
C HIS A 341 -2.56 -6.54 20.80
N VAL A 342 -1.90 -7.18 19.83
CA VAL A 342 -1.04 -6.51 18.85
C VAL A 342 -1.20 -7.13 17.47
N SER A 343 -1.50 -6.29 16.48
CA SER A 343 -1.38 -6.65 15.07
C SER A 343 -0.24 -5.87 14.44
N VAL A 344 0.79 -6.58 13.96
CA VAL A 344 1.96 -6.00 13.30
C VAL A 344 1.85 -6.17 11.78
N LYS A 345 1.79 -5.08 11.05
CA LYS A 345 2.02 -5.03 9.59
C LYS A 345 3.51 -5.08 9.32
N GLU A 346 3.97 -5.75 8.26
CA GLU A 346 5.36 -5.73 7.79
C GLU A 346 5.40 -5.63 6.26
N ALA A 347 6.39 -4.94 5.71
CA ALA A 347 6.49 -4.67 4.29
C ALA A 347 7.26 -5.78 3.53
N VAL A 348 6.80 -6.11 2.33
CA VAL A 348 7.50 -7.04 1.41
C VAL A 348 8.24 -6.22 0.34
N LEU A 349 9.57 -6.23 0.44
CA LEU A 349 10.45 -5.42 -0.40
C LEU A 349 10.96 -6.23 -1.61
N PRO A 350 10.94 -5.67 -2.82
CA PRO A 350 11.27 -6.41 -4.05
C PRO A 350 12.78 -6.48 -4.34
N PHE A 351 13.66 -6.16 -3.37
CA PHE A 351 15.10 -6.04 -3.60
C PHE A 351 15.72 -7.29 -4.23
N GLU A 352 15.21 -8.49 -3.90
CA GLU A 352 15.68 -9.74 -4.49
C GLU A 352 15.46 -9.83 -6.01
N LYS A 353 14.50 -9.08 -6.55
CA LYS A 353 14.19 -9.05 -7.99
C LYS A 353 15.14 -8.14 -8.77
N PHE A 354 15.84 -7.22 -8.10
CA PHE A 354 16.65 -6.19 -8.75
C PHE A 354 18.13 -6.34 -8.35
N GLN A 355 18.86 -7.17 -9.10
CA GLN A 355 20.31 -7.32 -8.89
C GLN A 355 21.01 -5.96 -9.02
N GLY A 356 21.69 -5.55 -7.95
CA GLY A 356 22.39 -4.27 -7.91
C GLY A 356 21.55 -3.10 -7.39
N CYS A 357 20.32 -3.29 -6.89
CA CYS A 357 19.70 -2.24 -6.06
C CYS A 357 20.44 -2.14 -4.70
N ASP A 358 20.30 -1.02 -4.00
CA ASP A 358 20.73 -0.91 -2.60
C ASP A 358 19.56 -1.32 -1.68
N VAL A 359 19.86 -1.99 -0.58
CA VAL A 359 18.88 -2.54 0.37
C VAL A 359 18.76 -1.56 1.54
N LEU A 360 18.23 -0.38 1.23
CA LEU A 360 18.11 0.70 2.20
C LEU A 360 16.71 1.31 2.15
N LEU A 361 16.11 1.39 3.34
CA LEU A 361 14.86 2.10 3.59
C LEU A 361 15.09 3.61 3.53
N GLY A 362 14.04 4.36 3.19
CA GLY A 362 14.10 5.81 3.10
C GLY A 362 12.71 6.42 2.98
N PRO A 363 12.63 7.72 2.64
CA PRO A 363 11.36 8.44 2.55
C PRO A 363 10.54 8.10 1.29
N GLU A 364 11.14 7.44 0.29
CA GLU A 364 10.42 6.91 -0.88
C GLU A 364 10.05 5.44 -0.66
N MET A 365 8.76 5.12 -0.86
CA MET A 365 8.24 3.76 -0.76
C MET A 365 8.82 2.85 -1.84
N LYS A 366 9.25 1.65 -1.46
CA LYS A 366 9.78 0.64 -2.38
C LYS A 366 9.08 -0.71 -2.27
N SER A 367 8.27 -0.93 -1.25
CA SER A 367 7.55 -2.19 -1.04
C SER A 367 6.48 -2.45 -2.11
N THR A 368 6.26 -3.73 -2.38
CA THR A 368 5.28 -4.21 -3.39
C THR A 368 4.07 -4.88 -2.77
N GLY A 369 4.08 -5.08 -1.46
CA GLY A 369 3.01 -5.70 -0.70
C GLY A 369 3.34 -5.71 0.77
N GLU A 370 2.44 -6.28 1.56
CA GLU A 370 2.52 -6.30 3.01
C GLU A 370 1.95 -7.59 3.56
N VAL A 371 2.32 -7.88 4.80
CA VAL A 371 1.83 -9.01 5.57
C VAL A 371 1.45 -8.55 6.97
N MET A 372 0.63 -9.34 7.66
CA MET A 372 0.17 -9.02 9.00
C MET A 372 0.42 -10.21 9.94
N GLY A 373 1.06 -9.96 11.07
CA GLY A 373 1.19 -10.89 12.19
C GLY A 373 0.34 -10.44 13.36
N ILE A 374 -0.55 -11.29 13.87
CA ILE A 374 -1.43 -10.96 15.00
C ILE A 374 -1.07 -11.86 16.19
N ASP A 375 -0.89 -11.26 17.36
CA ASP A 375 -0.68 -11.96 18.63
C ASP A 375 -1.07 -11.09 19.85
N PHE A 376 -1.13 -11.68 21.04
CA PHE A 376 -1.30 -10.92 22.28
C PHE A 376 0.02 -10.27 22.73
N GLU A 377 1.15 -10.81 22.30
CA GLU A 377 2.48 -10.28 22.57
C GLU A 377 3.10 -9.67 21.31
N PHE A 378 3.54 -8.40 21.40
CA PHE A 378 4.17 -7.68 20.29
C PHE A 378 5.29 -8.48 19.62
N ALA A 379 6.15 -9.10 20.43
CA ALA A 379 7.30 -9.85 19.96
C ALA A 379 6.93 -11.03 19.04
N ILE A 380 5.83 -11.72 19.37
CA ILE A 380 5.33 -12.85 18.59
C ILE A 380 4.59 -12.34 17.35
N ALA A 381 3.80 -11.27 17.48
CA ALA A 381 3.16 -10.61 16.34
C ALA A 381 4.18 -10.14 15.30
N PHE A 382 5.27 -9.48 15.75
CA PHE A 382 6.38 -9.06 14.91
C PHE A 382 7.12 -10.24 14.29
N ALA A 383 7.39 -11.31 15.06
CA ALA A 383 8.00 -12.52 14.52
C ALA A 383 7.14 -13.17 13.41
N LYS A 384 5.82 -13.25 13.60
CA LYS A 384 4.87 -13.75 12.59
C LYS A 384 4.90 -12.89 11.33
N ALA A 385 4.88 -11.57 11.48
CA ALA A 385 4.94 -10.64 10.35
C ALA A 385 6.26 -10.78 9.57
N GLN A 386 7.40 -10.86 10.25
CA GLN A 386 8.72 -11.10 9.63
C GLN A 386 8.77 -12.44 8.86
N ILE A 387 8.27 -13.53 9.47
CA ILE A 387 8.20 -14.84 8.80
C ILE A 387 7.31 -14.77 7.55
N ALA A 388 6.15 -14.13 7.65
CA ALA A 388 5.23 -13.96 6.53
C ALA A 388 5.83 -13.11 5.40
N ALA A 389 6.67 -12.11 5.74
CA ALA A 389 7.41 -11.29 4.79
C ALA A 389 8.59 -12.04 4.12
N GLY A 390 8.79 -13.32 4.48
CA GLY A 390 9.85 -14.17 3.95
C GLY A 390 11.19 -14.03 4.70
N GLN A 391 11.25 -13.25 5.78
CA GLN A 391 12.44 -13.10 6.61
C GLN A 391 12.49 -14.20 7.66
N ARG A 392 13.66 -14.83 7.83
CA ARG A 392 13.90 -15.83 8.86
C ARG A 392 14.91 -15.30 9.87
N LEU A 393 14.40 -14.81 10.99
CA LEU A 393 15.26 -14.36 12.09
C LEU A 393 16.05 -15.56 12.65
N PRO A 394 17.40 -15.48 12.69
CA PRO A 394 18.19 -16.56 13.23
C PRO A 394 17.99 -16.69 14.74
N LEU A 395 18.10 -17.91 15.27
CA LEU A 395 18.03 -18.17 16.70
C LEU A 395 19.41 -18.28 17.35
N SER A 396 20.50 -18.37 16.59
CA SER A 396 21.86 -18.43 17.14
C SER A 396 22.87 -18.05 16.06
N GLY A 397 24.10 -17.77 16.47
CA GLY A 397 25.22 -17.53 15.57
C GLY A 397 25.87 -16.17 15.83
N MET A 398 26.29 -15.51 14.77
CA MET A 398 27.00 -14.24 14.83
C MET A 398 26.16 -13.10 14.24
N VAL A 399 26.12 -11.97 14.96
CA VAL A 399 25.51 -10.71 14.51
C VAL A 399 26.63 -9.74 14.13
N PHE A 400 26.53 -9.18 12.92
CA PHE A 400 27.38 -8.07 12.51
C PHE A 400 26.71 -6.74 12.86
N LEU A 401 27.40 -5.88 13.61
CA LEU A 401 26.93 -4.53 13.94
C LEU A 401 27.83 -3.47 13.28
N SER A 402 27.24 -2.54 12.54
CA SER A 402 27.93 -1.37 11.98
C SER A 402 26.98 -0.17 11.97
N LEU A 403 27.16 0.76 12.90
CA LEU A 403 26.27 1.90 13.10
C LEU A 403 26.95 3.24 12.78
N ASN A 404 26.19 4.16 12.18
CA ASN A 404 26.57 5.56 12.02
C ASN A 404 26.69 6.28 13.39
N ASP A 405 27.30 7.46 13.41
CA ASP A 405 27.57 8.19 14.66
C ASP A 405 26.31 8.63 15.41
N LEU A 406 25.24 8.98 14.69
CA LEU A 406 23.96 9.40 15.28
C LEU A 406 23.29 8.27 16.06
N THR A 407 23.49 7.02 15.64
CA THR A 407 22.84 5.84 16.22
C THR A 407 23.73 5.08 17.21
N LYS A 408 25.04 5.38 17.28
CA LYS A 408 25.97 4.79 18.26
C LYS A 408 25.52 4.86 19.73
N PRO A 409 24.82 5.90 20.22
CA PRO A 409 24.30 5.91 21.59
C PRO A 409 23.43 4.68 21.94
N TYR A 410 22.75 4.08 20.95
CA TYR A 410 21.89 2.90 21.13
C TYR A 410 22.65 1.57 21.00
N LEU A 411 23.90 1.60 20.54
CA LEU A 411 24.70 0.41 20.23
C LEU A 411 24.92 -0.51 21.44
N GLU A 412 25.11 0.06 22.63
CA GLU A 412 25.24 -0.71 23.88
C GLU A 412 23.97 -1.52 24.18
N ARG A 413 22.78 -0.92 23.95
CA ARG A 413 21.49 -1.59 24.18
C ARG A 413 21.29 -2.73 23.19
N ILE A 414 21.57 -2.49 21.90
CA ILE A 414 21.48 -3.50 20.84
C ILE A 414 22.43 -4.68 21.14
N ALA A 415 23.69 -4.39 21.42
CA ALA A 415 24.70 -5.41 21.66
C ALA A 415 24.36 -6.29 22.88
N LYS A 416 23.92 -5.67 23.99
CA LYS A 416 23.48 -6.41 25.18
C LYS A 416 22.26 -7.30 24.89
N ALA A 417 21.32 -6.84 24.08
CA ALA A 417 20.15 -7.63 23.71
C ALA A 417 20.55 -8.92 22.96
N PHE A 418 21.43 -8.83 21.95
CA PHE A 418 21.88 -10.00 21.21
C PHE A 418 22.83 -10.92 22.00
N LEU A 419 23.75 -10.36 22.80
CA LEU A 419 24.62 -11.15 23.69
C LEU A 419 23.81 -11.92 24.74
N GLY A 420 22.77 -11.30 25.30
CA GLY A 420 21.85 -11.95 26.24
C GLY A 420 21.11 -13.15 25.63
N LEU A 421 20.99 -13.20 24.30
CA LEU A 421 20.44 -14.31 23.55
C LEU A 421 21.51 -15.34 23.13
N GLY A 422 22.78 -15.13 23.47
CA GLY A 422 23.88 -16.04 23.14
C GLY A 422 24.46 -15.88 21.74
N PHE A 423 24.26 -14.74 21.09
CA PHE A 423 24.96 -14.42 19.83
C PHE A 423 26.39 -13.95 20.09
N HIS A 424 27.27 -14.16 19.11
CA HIS A 424 28.57 -13.50 19.05
C HIS A 424 28.46 -12.20 18.25
N ILE A 425 29.21 -11.17 18.64
CA ILE A 425 29.20 -9.87 17.94
C ILE A 425 30.48 -9.69 17.15
N VAL A 426 30.35 -9.30 15.88
CA VAL A 426 31.44 -8.83 15.04
C VAL A 426 31.14 -7.42 14.52
N SER A 427 32.14 -6.54 14.47
CA SER A 427 31.94 -5.14 14.07
C SER A 427 33.14 -4.53 13.36
N THR A 428 32.87 -3.49 12.58
CA THR A 428 33.92 -2.62 12.01
C THR A 428 34.62 -1.82 13.10
N SER A 429 35.83 -1.36 12.82
CA SER A 429 36.72 -0.67 13.76
C SER A 429 36.05 0.41 14.63
N GLY A 430 35.29 1.32 14.01
CA GLY A 430 34.63 2.43 14.72
C GLY A 430 33.50 1.98 15.66
N THR A 431 32.71 0.97 15.26
CA THR A 431 31.64 0.39 16.08
C THR A 431 32.22 -0.49 17.20
N ALA A 432 33.23 -1.31 16.89
CA ALA A 432 33.91 -2.16 17.86
C ALA A 432 34.61 -1.34 18.95
N HIS A 433 35.27 -0.24 18.59
CA HIS A 433 35.90 0.65 19.58
C HIS A 433 34.89 1.20 20.60
N PHE A 434 33.70 1.60 20.16
CA PHE A 434 32.65 2.07 21.06
C PHE A 434 32.18 0.97 22.02
N LEU A 435 32.02 -0.26 21.53
CA LEU A 435 31.64 -1.42 22.34
C LEU A 435 32.71 -1.80 23.38
N GLU A 436 33.97 -1.80 22.98
CA GLU A 436 35.11 -2.09 23.86
C GLU A 436 35.24 -1.09 24.99
N LEU A 437 35.03 0.21 24.71
CA LEU A 437 35.01 1.25 25.74
C LEU A 437 33.91 1.02 26.80
N LYS A 438 32.85 0.30 26.44
CA LYS A 438 31.76 -0.12 27.33
C LYS A 438 31.97 -1.50 27.94
N GLY A 439 33.11 -2.15 27.67
CA GLY A 439 33.42 -3.49 28.16
C GLY A 439 32.59 -4.60 27.51
N ILE A 440 32.02 -4.35 26.33
CA ILE A 440 31.17 -5.32 25.62
C ILE A 440 32.04 -6.19 24.69
N PRO A 441 31.96 -7.53 24.78
CA PRO A 441 32.71 -8.42 23.91
C PRO A 441 32.34 -8.23 22.43
N VAL A 442 33.35 -8.01 21.58
CA VAL A 442 33.19 -7.84 20.13
C VAL A 442 34.44 -8.31 19.40
N GLU A 443 34.24 -9.01 18.28
CA GLU A 443 35.30 -9.32 17.33
C GLU A 443 35.43 -8.19 16.30
N ARG A 444 36.66 -7.72 16.05
CA ARG A 444 36.92 -6.69 15.03
C ARG A 444 37.07 -7.32 13.66
N VAL A 445 36.45 -6.71 12.66
CA VAL A 445 36.63 -7.05 11.24
C VAL A 445 36.94 -5.79 10.41
N LEU A 446 37.68 -5.97 9.32
CA LEU A 446 37.99 -4.88 8.40
C LEU A 446 36.76 -4.50 7.56
N LYS A 447 36.70 -3.24 7.14
CA LYS A 447 35.82 -2.79 6.05
C LYS A 447 36.32 -3.34 4.71
N LEU A 448 35.48 -3.30 3.68
CA LEU A 448 35.78 -3.92 2.38
C LEU A 448 37.02 -3.29 1.73
N HIS A 449 37.16 -1.96 1.81
CA HIS A 449 38.34 -1.27 1.27
C HIS A 449 39.60 -1.39 2.15
N GLU A 450 39.48 -1.81 3.41
CA GLU A 450 40.59 -1.84 4.37
C GLU A 450 41.47 -3.10 4.23
N GLY A 451 40.98 -4.16 3.57
CA GLY A 451 41.73 -5.40 3.33
C GLY A 451 40.96 -6.65 3.73
N ARG A 452 41.67 -7.76 4.00
CA ARG A 452 41.08 -9.06 4.38
C ARG A 452 41.64 -9.60 5.71
N PRO A 453 40.85 -10.36 6.50
CA PRO A 453 39.44 -10.68 6.27
C PRO A 453 38.50 -9.50 6.55
N HIS A 454 37.50 -9.28 5.68
CA HIS A 454 36.46 -8.25 5.86
C HIS A 454 35.07 -8.86 6.08
N ALA A 455 34.10 -8.05 6.52
CA ALA A 455 32.73 -8.53 6.83
C ALA A 455 32.07 -9.27 5.65
N GLY A 456 32.32 -8.81 4.41
CA GLY A 456 31.85 -9.50 3.20
C GLY A 456 32.38 -10.94 3.03
N ASP A 457 33.63 -11.22 3.45
CA ASP A 457 34.19 -12.58 3.39
C ASP A 457 33.44 -13.48 4.38
N MET A 458 33.14 -12.95 5.57
CA MET A 458 32.40 -13.67 6.61
C MET A 458 30.94 -13.96 6.21
N VAL A 459 30.29 -13.03 5.51
CA VAL A 459 28.97 -13.26 4.89
C VAL A 459 29.05 -14.39 3.87
N ALA A 460 30.02 -14.34 2.94
CA ALA A 460 30.19 -15.36 1.92
C ALA A 460 30.53 -16.74 2.49
N ASN A 461 31.24 -16.79 3.62
CA ASN A 461 31.59 -18.02 4.33
C ASN A 461 30.47 -18.54 5.26
N GLY A 462 29.31 -17.86 5.32
CA GLY A 462 28.20 -18.24 6.19
C GLY A 462 28.50 -18.08 7.69
N GLN A 463 29.46 -17.22 8.06
CA GLN A 463 29.85 -16.98 9.45
C GLN A 463 28.92 -15.99 10.15
N ILE A 464 28.26 -15.10 9.40
CA ILE A 464 27.31 -14.09 9.92
C ILE A 464 25.88 -14.54 9.61
N GLN A 465 25.01 -14.54 10.62
CA GLN A 465 23.61 -14.94 10.50
C GLN A 465 22.64 -13.76 10.51
N LEU A 466 23.05 -12.59 11.02
CA LEU A 466 22.24 -11.37 11.05
C LEU A 466 23.12 -10.13 10.93
N MET A 467 22.64 -9.10 10.25
CA MET A 467 23.35 -7.83 10.12
C MET A 467 22.48 -6.66 10.58
N VAL A 468 23.05 -5.77 11.39
CA VAL A 468 22.44 -4.48 11.76
C VAL A 468 23.35 -3.37 11.22
N ILE A 469 22.87 -2.63 10.22
CA ILE A 469 23.64 -1.62 9.50
C ILE A 469 22.83 -0.32 9.41
N THR A 470 23.23 0.72 10.14
CA THR A 470 22.65 2.06 9.94
C THR A 470 23.53 2.88 9.00
N SER A 471 22.90 3.46 7.97
CA SER A 471 23.56 4.21 6.90
C SER A 471 23.97 5.61 7.39
N SER A 472 25.22 6.03 7.11
CA SER A 472 25.68 7.41 7.31
C SER A 472 25.44 8.27 6.07
N PHE A 473 25.09 7.66 4.93
CA PHE A 473 24.89 8.32 3.63
C PHE A 473 26.12 9.06 3.10
N ASP A 474 27.29 8.85 3.71
CA ASP A 474 28.56 9.41 3.24
C ASP A 474 29.12 8.61 2.05
N ALA A 475 30.15 9.16 1.39
CA ALA A 475 30.76 8.54 0.22
C ALA A 475 31.30 7.13 0.47
N LEU A 476 31.80 6.84 1.68
CA LEU A 476 32.33 5.52 2.02
C LEU A 476 31.21 4.51 2.24
N ASP A 477 30.11 4.90 2.87
CA ASP A 477 28.93 4.06 3.03
C ASP A 477 28.24 3.75 1.69
N GLN A 478 28.22 4.70 0.75
CA GLN A 478 27.74 4.47 -0.61
C GLN A 478 28.59 3.48 -1.42
N ILE A 479 29.84 3.23 -1.00
CA ILE A 479 30.74 2.24 -1.59
C ILE A 479 30.66 0.94 -0.80
N ASP A 480 31.20 0.94 0.42
CA ASP A 480 31.37 -0.26 1.24
C ASP A 480 30.06 -0.75 1.84
N GLY A 481 29.27 0.16 2.42
CA GLY A 481 28.00 -0.18 3.08
C GLY A 481 26.99 -0.73 2.07
N ARG A 482 26.84 -0.05 0.93
CA ARG A 482 26.03 -0.50 -0.21
C ARG A 482 26.45 -1.88 -0.71
N GLN A 483 27.76 -2.09 -0.91
CA GLN A 483 28.26 -3.38 -1.38
C GLN A 483 27.98 -4.49 -0.37
N LEU A 484 28.19 -4.22 0.93
CA LEU A 484 27.94 -5.20 1.98
C LEU A 484 26.45 -5.55 2.10
N ARG A 485 25.55 -4.56 2.01
CA ARG A 485 24.09 -4.78 2.01
C ARG A 485 23.65 -5.64 0.82
N ARG A 486 24.20 -5.39 -0.38
CA ARG A 486 23.97 -6.24 -1.56
C ARG A 486 24.46 -7.67 -1.38
N MET A 487 25.63 -7.85 -0.78
CA MET A 487 26.16 -9.19 -0.49
C MET A 487 25.24 -9.94 0.47
N ALA A 488 24.82 -9.32 1.56
CA ALA A 488 23.93 -9.94 2.53
C ALA A 488 22.60 -10.39 1.90
N LEU A 489 21.99 -9.55 1.04
CA LEU A 489 20.81 -9.95 0.26
C LEU A 489 21.10 -11.15 -0.66
N ALA A 490 22.22 -11.14 -1.38
CA ALA A 490 22.60 -12.22 -2.29
C ALA A 490 22.81 -13.56 -1.56
N TYR A 491 23.38 -13.51 -0.35
CA TYR A 491 23.63 -14.67 0.50
C TYR A 491 22.47 -15.00 1.46
N LYS A 492 21.33 -14.30 1.35
CA LYS A 492 20.12 -14.51 2.17
C LYS A 492 20.38 -14.34 3.68
N VAL A 493 21.28 -13.42 4.04
CA VAL A 493 21.50 -13.00 5.42
C VAL A 493 20.55 -11.85 5.72
N PRO A 494 19.65 -11.96 6.73
CA PRO A 494 18.74 -10.89 7.11
C PRO A 494 19.50 -9.61 7.47
N ILE A 495 18.99 -8.47 7.00
CA ILE A 495 19.57 -7.14 7.21
C ILE A 495 18.53 -6.27 7.88
N ILE A 496 18.95 -5.61 8.95
CA ILE A 496 18.16 -4.62 9.67
C ILE A 496 18.86 -3.27 9.53
N THR A 497 18.14 -2.26 9.07
CA THR A 497 18.73 -0.94 8.77
C THR A 497 18.39 0.15 9.77
N THR A 498 17.63 -0.17 10.82
CA THR A 498 17.17 0.77 11.85
C THR A 498 17.48 0.25 13.26
N VAL A 499 17.58 1.16 14.24
CA VAL A 499 17.79 0.80 15.64
C VAL A 499 16.57 0.07 16.21
N ASP A 500 15.37 0.59 15.94
CA ASP A 500 14.12 0.04 16.47
C ASP A 500 13.81 -1.34 15.88
N GLY A 501 14.03 -1.53 14.57
CA GLY A 501 13.95 -2.84 13.94
C GLY A 501 14.93 -3.85 14.55
N ALA A 502 16.10 -3.41 15.00
CA ALA A 502 17.09 -4.29 15.64
C ALA A 502 16.65 -4.73 17.04
N LEU A 503 16.06 -3.82 17.81
CA LEU A 503 15.52 -4.11 19.14
C LEU A 503 14.25 -4.99 19.06
N ALA A 504 13.34 -4.68 18.14
CA ALA A 504 12.15 -5.50 17.86
C ALA A 504 12.54 -6.92 17.43
N SER A 505 13.55 -7.05 16.55
CA SER A 505 14.08 -8.35 16.13
C SER A 505 14.72 -9.13 17.27
N ALA A 506 15.46 -8.48 18.18
CA ALA A 506 16.04 -9.16 19.34
C ALA A 506 14.94 -9.67 20.30
N GLU A 507 13.88 -8.88 20.53
CA GLU A 507 12.71 -9.29 21.34
C GLU A 507 11.95 -10.46 20.68
N ALA A 508 11.74 -10.39 19.37
CA ALA A 508 11.13 -11.47 18.59
C ALA A 508 11.97 -12.77 18.67
N ILE A 509 13.29 -12.70 18.50
CA ILE A 509 14.19 -13.86 18.63
C ILE A 509 14.13 -14.45 20.05
N ARG A 510 14.07 -13.61 21.09
CA ARG A 510 13.89 -14.09 22.47
C ARG A 510 12.62 -14.91 22.61
N SER A 511 11.51 -14.39 22.08
CA SER A 511 10.20 -15.03 22.16
C SER A 511 10.17 -16.33 21.36
N LEU A 512 10.78 -16.35 20.17
CA LEU A 512 10.92 -17.56 19.36
C LEU A 512 11.75 -18.67 20.03
N LYS A 513 12.67 -18.31 20.95
CA LYS A 513 13.43 -19.30 21.74
C LYS A 513 12.64 -19.87 22.90
N SER A 514 11.77 -19.07 23.52
CA SER A 514 11.04 -19.45 24.74
C SER A 514 9.65 -20.02 24.46
N SER A 515 9.06 -19.70 23.31
CA SER A 515 7.64 -19.93 23.01
C SER A 515 7.45 -20.53 21.62
N THR A 516 6.45 -21.39 21.48
CA THR A 516 6.00 -21.88 20.17
C THR A 516 4.99 -20.91 19.56
N ILE A 517 5.15 -20.60 18.27
CA ILE A 517 4.18 -19.77 17.53
C ILE A 517 2.86 -20.54 17.42
N ASN A 518 1.77 -19.94 17.94
CA ASN A 518 0.42 -20.46 17.77
C ASN A 518 -0.27 -19.75 16.60
N MET A 519 -0.96 -20.51 15.74
CA MET A 519 -1.84 -19.96 14.71
C MET A 519 -3.27 -19.92 15.24
N ILE A 520 -3.89 -18.75 15.18
CA ILE A 520 -5.25 -18.47 15.63
C ILE A 520 -6.03 -17.96 14.41
N ALA A 521 -7.25 -18.43 14.21
CA ALA A 521 -8.08 -17.96 13.10
C ALA A 521 -8.51 -16.51 13.36
N LEU A 522 -8.71 -15.72 12.31
CA LEU A 522 -9.06 -14.30 12.44
C LEU A 522 -10.35 -14.11 13.27
N GLN A 523 -11.32 -15.01 13.11
CA GLN A 523 -12.60 -15.01 13.83
C GLN A 523 -12.41 -15.14 15.35
N ASP A 524 -11.46 -15.99 15.78
CA ASP A 524 -11.22 -16.28 17.19
C ASP A 524 -10.60 -15.08 17.94
N PHE A 525 -9.98 -14.12 17.24
CA PHE A 525 -9.52 -12.87 17.85
C PHE A 525 -10.68 -11.93 18.22
N PHE A 526 -11.82 -12.04 17.54
CA PHE A 526 -12.96 -11.14 17.69
C PHE A 526 -14.15 -11.74 18.44
N ASP A 527 -14.18 -13.05 18.68
CA ASP A 527 -15.28 -13.75 19.36
C ASP A 527 -15.31 -13.63 20.90
N THR A 528 -14.56 -12.69 21.49
CA THR A 528 -14.48 -12.56 22.96
C THR A 528 -15.63 -11.77 23.61
N GLU A 529 -16.62 -11.28 22.86
CA GLU A 529 -17.78 -10.53 23.39
C GLU A 529 -19.09 -11.32 23.59
N THR A 530 -19.06 -12.66 23.64
CA THR A 530 -20.24 -13.45 24.07
C THR A 530 -19.95 -14.36 25.26
N GLY A 531 -19.67 -13.76 26.43
CA GLY A 531 -19.21 -14.52 27.58
C GLY A 531 -19.57 -14.02 28.98
N GLU A 532 -20.56 -13.15 29.17
CA GLU A 532 -21.15 -12.95 30.50
C GLU A 532 -22.33 -13.91 30.73
N GLY A 533 -22.02 -15.01 31.41
CA GLY A 533 -22.95 -15.72 32.28
C GLY A 533 -23.87 -16.74 31.61
N GLN A 534 -23.42 -17.98 31.48
CA GLN A 534 -24.28 -19.14 31.76
C GLN A 534 -23.48 -20.32 32.28
N SER A 535 -23.82 -20.71 33.51
CA SER A 535 -23.36 -21.94 34.14
C SER A 535 -24.13 -23.13 33.57
N LYS A 536 -23.40 -24.22 33.32
CA LYS A 536 -23.82 -25.64 33.30
C LYS A 536 -24.53 -26.21 32.05
N ASN A 537 -23.91 -27.31 31.62
CA ASN A 537 -24.44 -28.49 30.93
C ASN A 537 -24.79 -28.34 29.44
N LEU A 538 -24.00 -28.95 28.56
CA LEU A 538 -24.35 -30.23 27.90
C LEU A 538 -23.29 -30.72 26.91
N LEU A 539 -23.19 -32.04 26.90
CA LEU A 539 -22.35 -32.97 26.16
C LEU A 539 -22.27 -32.80 24.63
N SER A 540 -21.20 -33.42 24.10
CA SER A 540 -20.88 -33.78 22.72
C SER A 540 -22.04 -34.00 21.75
N THR A 541 -21.83 -33.60 20.49
CA THR A 541 -22.16 -34.44 19.32
C THR A 541 -21.27 -34.08 18.14
N THR A 542 -20.58 -35.11 17.64
CA THR A 542 -20.05 -35.25 16.28
C THR A 542 -21.12 -35.06 15.21
N SER A 543 -20.79 -34.42 14.09
CA SER A 543 -21.18 -34.91 12.76
C SER A 543 -20.44 -34.16 11.63
N SER A 544 -19.77 -34.96 10.81
CA SER A 544 -19.32 -34.72 9.46
C SER A 544 -20.45 -34.29 8.50
N LEU A 545 -20.18 -33.30 7.65
CA LEU A 545 -20.30 -33.35 6.18
C LEU A 545 -19.54 -32.17 5.56
#